data_AF-A0A090QVL3-F1
#
_entry.id   AF-A0A090QVL3-F1
#
_cell.length_a   1.000
_cell.length_b   1.000
_cell.length_c   1.000
_cell.angle_alpha   90.00
_cell.angle_beta   90.00
_cell.angle_gamma   90.00
#
_symmetry.space_group_name_H-M   'P 1'
#
loop_
_entity.id
_entity.type
_entity.pdbx_description
1 polymer ?
#
loop_
_entity_poly.entity_id
_entity_poly.type
_entity_poly.pdbx_seq_one_letter_code
_entity_poly.pdbx_strand_id
1 'polypeptide(L)'
;MNNGYGIAIGGSNNGTINLNGGGAQTNSVAAYNLSQIRSDLINLSTSLQALSPNSLLTLPGSQPGPATFEVGNTVSTSTSVFNIDAVDFFGNNTIQQYDIDLNSQSPSAIVINVAGQIINDNTLGNPVGNFVTDMIRQLIIWNFYEATQIDLVREFHGSVLAPIAALSTITPINGSVVVNSFQQDGEIHLPTFDGRLPTPQITTFVSVSEPPTMALFVSLLVLFLMRRRVF
;
A
#
# COMPACT_ATOMS: atom_id res chain seq x y z
N MET A 1 9.59 10.29 -16.79
CA MET A 1 9.03 10.82 -15.53
C MET A 1 8.51 12.22 -15.78
N ASN A 2 7.47 12.65 -15.07
CA ASN A 2 6.83 13.96 -15.23
C ASN A 2 6.43 14.51 -13.84
N ASN A 3 6.11 15.80 -13.74
CA ASN A 3 5.44 16.43 -12.59
C ASN A 3 6.22 16.49 -11.25
N GLY A 4 7.52 16.79 -11.29
CA GLY A 4 8.26 17.31 -10.13
C GLY A 4 8.89 16.29 -9.18
N TYR A 5 8.60 14.98 -9.32
CA TYR A 5 9.25 13.93 -8.53
C TYR A 5 10.66 13.61 -9.03
N GLY A 6 11.61 13.48 -8.10
CA GLY A 6 12.99 13.12 -8.38
C GLY A 6 13.23 11.61 -8.49
N ILE A 7 14.39 11.24 -9.02
CA ILE A 7 14.83 9.85 -9.17
C ILE A 7 16.11 9.65 -8.37
N ALA A 8 16.19 8.57 -7.62
CA ALA A 8 17.42 8.10 -7.02
C ALA A 8 17.80 6.73 -7.60
N ILE A 9 18.99 6.63 -8.17
CA ILE A 9 19.49 5.42 -8.82
C ILE A 9 20.61 4.84 -7.97
N GLY A 10 20.41 3.60 -7.54
CA GLY A 10 21.47 2.75 -6.99
C GLY A 10 22.05 1.87 -8.11
N GLY A 11 23.36 1.61 -8.04
CA GLY A 11 24.04 0.79 -9.05
C GLY A 11 24.26 1.52 -10.39
N SER A 12 24.28 0.76 -11.48
CA SER A 12 24.52 1.27 -12.84
C SER A 12 23.21 1.54 -13.58
N ASN A 13 23.05 2.73 -14.14
CA ASN A 13 21.99 3.01 -15.10
C ASN A 13 22.44 2.61 -16.51
N ASN A 14 21.79 1.60 -17.10
CA ASN A 14 22.08 1.13 -18.47
C ASN A 14 21.04 1.63 -19.51
N GLY A 15 20.21 2.62 -19.17
CA GLY A 15 19.19 3.17 -20.06
C GLY A 15 19.12 4.70 -20.06
N THR A 16 18.32 5.24 -20.98
CA THR A 16 18.01 6.68 -21.03
C THR A 16 16.83 6.98 -20.12
N ILE A 17 17.03 7.90 -19.18
CA ILE A 17 15.95 8.39 -18.31
C ILE A 17 15.51 9.75 -18.83
N ASN A 18 14.29 9.82 -19.36
CA ASN A 18 13.68 11.08 -19.75
C ASN A 18 12.88 11.65 -18.58
N LEU A 19 13.34 12.79 -18.05
CA LEU A 19 12.70 13.51 -16.95
C LEU A 19 11.54 14.40 -17.40
N ASN A 20 11.37 14.68 -18.70
CA ASN A 20 10.30 15.51 -19.28
C ASN A 20 9.88 16.76 -18.45
N GLY A 21 10.86 17.47 -17.86
CA GLY A 21 10.62 18.65 -17.03
C GLY A 21 10.30 18.40 -15.54
N GLY A 22 10.31 17.15 -15.07
CA GLY A 22 10.09 16.76 -13.67
C GLY A 22 11.38 16.46 -12.90
N GLY A 23 11.44 16.95 -11.66
CA GLY A 23 12.41 16.55 -10.62
C GLY A 23 13.90 16.61 -11.00
N ALA A 24 14.72 15.98 -10.16
CA ALA A 24 16.15 15.79 -10.40
C ALA A 24 16.49 14.30 -10.38
N GLN A 25 17.41 13.88 -11.25
CA GLN A 25 18.02 12.56 -11.17
C GLN A 25 19.26 12.63 -10.27
N THR A 26 19.33 11.72 -9.31
CA THR A 26 20.49 11.50 -8.44
C THR A 26 21.01 10.09 -8.66
N ASN A 27 22.30 9.94 -8.98
CA ASN A 27 22.94 8.62 -9.13
C ASN A 27 23.53 8.15 -7.79
N SER A 28 22.76 8.32 -6.73
CA SER A 28 23.13 7.91 -5.39
C SER A 28 21.89 7.57 -4.59
N VAL A 29 21.96 6.45 -3.88
CA VAL A 29 20.94 6.02 -2.92
C VAL A 29 21.48 6.03 -1.49
N ALA A 30 22.62 6.68 -1.24
CA ALA A 30 23.30 6.67 0.06
C ALA A 30 22.45 7.25 1.21
N ALA A 31 21.49 8.12 0.88
CA ALA A 31 20.53 8.66 1.85
C ALA A 31 19.43 7.66 2.24
N TYR A 32 19.31 6.52 1.55
CA TYR A 32 18.25 5.54 1.73
C TYR A 32 18.81 4.22 2.25
N ASN A 33 18.19 3.69 3.31
CA ASN A 33 18.42 2.31 3.72
C ASN A 33 17.52 1.39 2.89
N LEU A 34 17.97 1.01 1.69
CA LEU A 34 17.16 0.21 0.75
C LEU A 34 16.75 -1.15 1.32
N SER A 35 17.58 -1.78 2.15
CA SER A 35 17.21 -3.01 2.85
C SER A 35 16.06 -2.81 3.83
N GLN A 36 16.08 -1.72 4.60
CA GLN A 36 15.01 -1.39 5.52
C GLN A 36 13.73 -1.05 4.76
N ILE A 37 13.81 -0.20 3.73
CA ILE A 37 12.66 0.15 2.89
C ILE A 37 12.02 -1.10 2.29
N ARG A 38 12.83 -2.03 1.76
CA ARG A 38 12.33 -3.31 1.27
C ARG A 38 11.62 -4.10 2.36
N SER A 39 12.23 -4.23 3.54
CA SER A 39 11.62 -4.93 4.67
C SER A 39 10.30 -4.27 5.10
N ASP A 40 10.25 -2.94 5.15
CA ASP A 40 9.07 -2.19 5.55
C ASP A 40 7.93 -2.37 4.55
N LEU A 41 8.22 -2.40 3.25
CA LEU A 41 7.24 -2.62 2.19
C LEU A 41 6.71 -4.06 2.18
N ILE A 42 7.55 -5.06 2.50
CA ILE A 42 7.11 -6.45 2.71
C ILE A 42 6.22 -6.55 3.96
N ASN A 43 6.64 -5.92 5.06
CA ASN A 43 5.87 -5.90 6.30
C ASN A 43 4.53 -5.18 6.11
N LEU A 44 4.51 -4.07 5.36
CA LEU A 44 3.28 -3.36 5.00
C LEU A 44 2.35 -4.26 4.20
N SER A 45 2.85 -4.90 3.13
CA SER A 45 2.07 -5.82 2.30
C SER A 45 1.46 -6.97 3.12
N THR A 46 2.26 -7.55 4.03
CA THR A 46 1.79 -8.59 4.97
C THR A 46 0.74 -8.05 5.94
N SER A 47 0.94 -6.84 6.47
CA SER A 47 -0.01 -6.21 7.41
C SER A 47 -1.34 -5.88 6.74
N LEU A 48 -1.33 -5.43 5.49
CA LEU A 48 -2.53 -5.17 4.70
C LEU A 48 -3.28 -6.46 4.39
N GLN A 49 -2.56 -7.54 4.06
CA GLN A 49 -3.14 -8.87 3.83
C GLN A 49 -3.87 -9.42 5.07
N ALA A 50 -3.37 -9.10 6.26
CA ALA A 50 -3.96 -9.52 7.53
C ALA A 50 -5.23 -8.74 7.94
N LEU A 51 -5.59 -7.67 7.21
CA LEU A 51 -6.81 -6.92 7.49
C LEU A 51 -8.05 -7.77 7.17
N SER A 52 -9.02 -7.77 8.09
CA SER A 52 -10.32 -8.41 7.84
C SER A 52 -11.06 -7.70 6.71
N PRO A 53 -11.56 -8.43 5.69
CA PRO A 53 -12.34 -7.81 4.63
C PRO A 53 -13.66 -7.26 5.20
N ASN A 54 -14.03 -6.07 4.76
CA ASN A 54 -15.27 -5.39 5.14
C ASN A 54 -16.07 -4.91 3.92
N SER A 55 -15.60 -5.27 2.72
CA SER A 55 -16.14 -4.91 1.42
C SER A 55 -16.02 -6.13 0.50
N LEU A 56 -16.79 -6.20 -0.59
CA LEU A 56 -16.91 -7.41 -1.41
C LEU A 56 -16.80 -7.13 -2.91
N LEU A 57 -16.25 -8.09 -3.65
CA LEU A 57 -16.28 -8.08 -5.11
C LEU A 57 -17.50 -8.87 -5.60
N THR A 58 -18.38 -8.20 -6.34
CA THR A 58 -19.49 -8.83 -7.05
C THR A 58 -19.05 -9.11 -8.50
N LEU A 59 -19.12 -10.38 -8.89
CA LEU A 59 -18.80 -10.83 -10.24
C LEU A 59 -20.06 -10.93 -11.11
N PRO A 60 -19.93 -10.81 -12.45
CA PRO A 60 -21.06 -10.95 -13.35
C PRO A 60 -21.66 -12.37 -13.27
N GLY A 61 -22.99 -12.44 -13.16
CA GLY A 61 -23.72 -13.72 -13.13
C GLY A 61 -23.96 -14.38 -14.50
N SER A 62 -23.75 -13.66 -15.61
CA SER A 62 -23.87 -14.16 -16.99
C SER A 62 -23.03 -13.34 -17.98
N GLN A 63 -22.89 -13.82 -19.23
CA GLN A 63 -21.84 -13.42 -20.18
C GLN A 63 -22.18 -12.22 -21.09
N PRO A 64 -21.19 -11.36 -21.42
CA PRO A 64 -20.27 -10.65 -20.52
C PRO A 64 -20.98 -9.54 -19.73
N GLY A 65 -20.48 -9.20 -18.54
CA GLY A 65 -21.11 -8.20 -17.66
C GLY A 65 -20.13 -7.42 -16.77
N PRO A 66 -20.63 -6.47 -15.96
CA PRO A 66 -19.81 -5.69 -15.06
C PRO A 66 -19.44 -6.49 -13.79
N ALA A 67 -18.22 -6.29 -13.32
CA ALA A 67 -17.84 -6.59 -11.93
C ALA A 67 -17.89 -5.30 -11.09
N THR A 68 -18.24 -5.41 -9.82
CA THR A 68 -18.34 -4.25 -8.92
C THR A 68 -17.63 -4.54 -7.61
N PHE A 69 -16.66 -3.68 -7.25
CA PHE A 69 -16.13 -3.62 -5.91
C PHE A 69 -17.10 -2.81 -5.05
N GLU A 70 -17.85 -3.48 -4.19
CA GLU A 70 -18.87 -2.85 -3.33
C GLU A 70 -18.26 -2.54 -1.96
N VAL A 71 -18.06 -1.25 -1.68
CA VAL A 71 -17.61 -0.78 -0.36
C VAL A 71 -18.69 -1.10 0.67
N GLY A 72 -18.31 -1.75 1.78
CA GLY A 72 -19.27 -2.12 2.81
C GLY A 72 -19.96 -0.92 3.46
N ASN A 73 -21.25 -1.03 3.74
CA ASN A 73 -22.06 0.04 4.33
C ASN A 73 -21.64 0.48 5.76
N THR A 74 -20.75 -0.28 6.41
CA THR A 74 -20.19 0.02 7.74
C THR A 74 -18.84 0.74 7.68
N VAL A 75 -18.26 0.92 6.49
CA VAL A 75 -16.92 1.48 6.33
C VAL A 75 -16.84 2.92 6.83
N SER A 76 -17.86 3.75 6.56
CA SER A 76 -17.90 5.17 6.87
C SER A 76 -16.63 5.87 6.34
N THR A 77 -15.71 6.24 7.22
CA THR A 77 -14.43 6.89 6.90
C THR A 77 -13.21 5.99 7.16
N SER A 78 -13.44 4.72 7.50
CA SER A 78 -12.38 3.74 7.73
C SER A 78 -11.82 3.21 6.41
N THR A 79 -10.76 2.40 6.48
CA THR A 79 -10.25 1.69 5.31
C THR A 79 -11.27 0.65 4.83
N SER A 80 -11.58 0.69 3.53
CA SER A 80 -12.30 -0.38 2.84
C SER A 80 -11.30 -1.47 2.46
N VAL A 81 -11.63 -2.72 2.79
CA VAL A 81 -10.76 -3.88 2.58
C VAL A 81 -11.52 -4.94 1.79
N PHE A 82 -10.96 -5.29 0.64
CA PHE A 82 -11.38 -6.41 -0.21
C PHE A 82 -10.31 -7.49 -0.16
N ASN A 83 -10.74 -8.76 -0.11
CA ASN A 83 -9.87 -9.90 -0.36
C ASN A 83 -10.44 -10.65 -1.57
N ILE A 84 -9.63 -10.81 -2.61
CA ILE A 84 -10.03 -11.44 -3.87
C ILE A 84 -8.99 -12.47 -4.32
N ASP A 85 -9.44 -13.48 -5.05
CA ASP A 85 -8.55 -14.38 -5.79
C ASP A 85 -8.25 -13.84 -7.19
N ALA A 86 -6.99 -13.92 -7.61
CA ALA A 86 -6.58 -13.43 -8.92
C ALA A 86 -7.31 -14.14 -10.06
N VAL A 87 -7.62 -15.43 -9.91
CA VAL A 87 -8.35 -16.20 -10.92
C VAL A 87 -9.79 -15.70 -11.11
N ASP A 88 -10.42 -15.24 -10.03
CA ASP A 88 -11.81 -14.79 -10.04
C ASP A 88 -11.99 -13.41 -10.68
N PHE A 89 -10.95 -12.58 -10.65
CA PHE A 89 -10.95 -11.24 -11.22
C PHE A 89 -10.09 -11.15 -12.49
N PHE A 90 -8.77 -11.26 -12.39
CA PHE A 90 -7.84 -11.10 -13.51
C PHE A 90 -7.99 -12.21 -14.56
N GLY A 91 -8.17 -13.45 -14.11
CA GLY A 91 -8.38 -14.61 -14.98
C GLY A 91 -9.80 -14.76 -15.54
N ASN A 92 -10.71 -13.84 -15.19
CA ASN A 92 -12.13 -13.98 -15.49
C ASN A 92 -12.52 -13.24 -16.78
N ASN A 93 -12.58 -13.99 -17.87
CA ASN A 93 -12.94 -13.49 -19.20
C ASN A 93 -14.42 -13.07 -19.37
N THR A 94 -15.23 -13.18 -18.33
CA THR A 94 -16.65 -12.78 -18.35
C THR A 94 -16.85 -11.33 -17.90
N ILE A 95 -15.82 -10.73 -17.29
CA ILE A 95 -15.79 -9.34 -16.87
C ILE A 95 -15.53 -8.45 -18.08
N GLN A 96 -16.56 -7.75 -18.55
CA GLN A 96 -16.43 -6.78 -19.65
C GLN A 96 -15.87 -5.43 -19.17
N GLN A 97 -16.20 -5.06 -17.94
CA GLN A 97 -15.80 -3.82 -17.28
C GLN A 97 -15.86 -4.00 -15.77
N TYR A 98 -15.19 -3.12 -15.03
CA TYR A 98 -15.31 -3.10 -13.58
C TYR A 98 -15.35 -1.68 -13.02
N ASP A 99 -16.06 -1.52 -11.91
CA ASP A 99 -16.17 -0.27 -11.16
C ASP A 99 -16.08 -0.52 -9.65
N ILE A 100 -16.02 0.56 -8.87
CA ILE A 100 -16.14 0.57 -7.42
C ILE A 100 -17.37 1.37 -7.01
N ASP A 101 -18.32 0.71 -6.38
CA ASP A 101 -19.46 1.36 -5.75
C ASP A 101 -19.08 1.74 -4.31
N LEU A 102 -19.04 3.03 -4.05
CA LEU A 102 -18.72 3.56 -2.73
C LEU A 102 -19.87 3.36 -1.72
N ASN A 103 -21.08 3.00 -2.15
CA ASN A 103 -22.24 2.78 -1.29
C ASN A 103 -22.48 3.95 -0.30
N SER A 104 -22.32 5.18 -0.79
CA SER A 104 -22.38 6.42 0.01
C SER A 104 -21.38 6.50 1.18
N GLN A 105 -20.31 5.72 1.14
CA GLN A 105 -19.19 5.78 2.09
C GLN A 105 -18.10 6.73 1.61
N SER A 106 -17.14 7.04 2.47
CA SER A 106 -15.99 7.89 2.15
C SER A 106 -14.71 7.30 2.76
N PRO A 107 -14.28 6.11 2.29
CA PRO A 107 -13.17 5.37 2.90
C PRO A 107 -11.89 6.20 2.92
N SER A 108 -11.11 6.09 4.00
CA SER A 108 -9.81 6.76 4.07
C SER A 108 -8.76 6.14 3.15
N ALA A 109 -8.94 4.87 2.79
CA ALA A 109 -8.15 4.13 1.81
C ALA A 109 -8.98 2.93 1.33
N ILE A 110 -8.67 2.41 0.15
CA ILE A 110 -9.24 1.20 -0.44
C ILE A 110 -8.10 0.21 -0.64
N VAL A 111 -8.12 -0.88 0.10
CA VAL A 111 -7.12 -1.95 0.03
C VAL A 111 -7.75 -3.15 -0.64
N ILE A 112 -7.18 -3.58 -1.77
CA ILE A 112 -7.58 -4.78 -2.49
C ILE A 112 -6.44 -5.78 -2.35
N ASN A 113 -6.59 -6.72 -1.41
CA ASN A 113 -5.67 -7.83 -1.23
C ASN A 113 -5.96 -8.88 -2.31
N VAL A 114 -4.95 -9.23 -3.09
CA VAL A 114 -5.07 -10.17 -4.20
C VAL A 114 -4.26 -11.43 -3.89
N ALA A 115 -4.97 -12.54 -3.75
CA ALA A 115 -4.38 -13.87 -3.65
C ALA A 115 -3.97 -14.40 -5.03
N GLY A 116 -2.83 -15.08 -5.11
CA GLY A 116 -2.31 -15.66 -6.35
C GLY A 116 -0.89 -15.23 -6.70
N GLN A 117 -0.11 -16.20 -7.20
CA GLN A 117 1.31 -16.00 -7.51
C GLN A 117 1.59 -15.41 -8.88
N ILE A 118 0.68 -15.63 -9.84
CA ILE A 118 0.79 -15.18 -11.23
C ILE A 118 -0.44 -14.34 -11.56
N ILE A 119 -0.20 -13.10 -11.95
CA ILE A 119 -1.24 -12.13 -12.31
C ILE A 119 -1.09 -11.79 -13.79
N ASN A 120 -2.19 -11.87 -14.54
CA ASN A 120 -2.25 -11.44 -15.94
C ASN A 120 -3.63 -10.85 -16.22
N ASP A 121 -3.69 -9.64 -16.78
CA ASP A 121 -4.93 -8.91 -17.06
C ASP A 121 -5.39 -8.98 -18.52
N ASN A 122 -4.81 -9.86 -19.35
CA ASN A 122 -5.08 -9.92 -20.79
C ASN A 122 -6.56 -10.12 -21.13
N THR A 123 -7.29 -10.86 -20.29
CA THR A 123 -8.73 -11.13 -20.41
C THR A 123 -9.61 -10.14 -19.67
N LEU A 124 -9.04 -9.27 -18.83
CA LEU A 124 -9.82 -8.37 -17.98
C LEU A 124 -10.49 -7.27 -18.82
N GLY A 125 -11.70 -6.91 -18.41
CA GLY A 125 -12.41 -5.74 -18.92
C GLY A 125 -11.74 -4.41 -18.59
N ASN A 126 -12.28 -3.29 -19.08
CA ASN A 126 -11.74 -1.98 -18.75
C ASN A 126 -12.33 -1.42 -17.45
N PRO A 127 -11.56 -0.67 -16.65
CA PRO A 127 -12.12 0.09 -15.53
C PRO A 127 -13.07 1.17 -16.05
N VAL A 128 -14.13 1.43 -15.31
CA VAL A 128 -15.09 2.52 -15.57
C VAL A 128 -15.43 3.25 -14.28
N GLY A 129 -16.26 4.31 -14.38
CA GLY A 129 -16.87 4.97 -13.24
C GLY A 129 -15.86 5.55 -12.23
N ASN A 130 -16.02 5.20 -10.96
CA ASN A 130 -15.19 5.75 -9.88
C ASN A 130 -13.72 5.33 -10.01
N PHE A 131 -13.42 4.13 -10.51
CA PHE A 131 -12.03 3.64 -10.66
C PHE A 131 -11.16 4.55 -11.53
N VAL A 132 -11.74 5.23 -12.52
CA VAL A 132 -11.01 6.09 -13.46
C VAL A 132 -10.89 7.53 -12.99
N THR A 133 -11.46 7.90 -11.84
CA THR A 133 -11.36 9.24 -11.26
C THR A 133 -10.11 9.40 -10.41
N ASP A 134 -9.44 10.55 -10.47
CA ASP A 134 -8.23 10.81 -9.67
C ASP A 134 -8.53 10.74 -8.16
N MET A 135 -9.68 11.27 -7.75
CA MET A 135 -10.14 11.31 -6.35
C MET A 135 -10.19 9.93 -5.69
N ILE A 136 -10.65 8.91 -6.43
CA ILE A 136 -10.74 7.55 -5.91
C ILE A 136 -9.47 6.76 -6.18
N ARG A 137 -8.83 6.97 -7.33
CA ARG A 137 -7.61 6.27 -7.72
C ARG A 137 -6.45 6.48 -6.75
N GLN A 138 -6.31 7.69 -6.19
CA GLN A 138 -5.29 7.97 -5.17
C GLN A 138 -5.52 7.24 -3.85
N LEU A 139 -6.71 6.67 -3.62
CA LEU A 139 -7.04 5.94 -2.40
C LEU A 139 -6.83 4.42 -2.56
N ILE A 140 -6.60 3.92 -3.77
CA ILE A 140 -6.54 2.48 -4.06
C ILE A 140 -5.11 1.94 -3.92
N ILE A 141 -4.97 0.86 -3.15
CA ILE A 141 -3.80 -0.03 -3.14
C ILE A 141 -4.24 -1.42 -3.56
N TRP A 142 -3.63 -1.94 -4.63
CA TRP A 142 -3.64 -3.35 -5.00
C TRP A 142 -2.47 -4.04 -4.31
N ASN A 143 -2.76 -4.80 -3.25
CA ASN A 143 -1.78 -5.52 -2.46
C ASN A 143 -1.66 -6.97 -2.96
N PHE A 144 -0.71 -7.20 -3.86
CA PHE A 144 -0.36 -8.53 -4.35
C PHE A 144 0.67 -9.15 -3.42
N TYR A 145 0.19 -9.66 -2.29
CA TYR A 145 1.04 -10.01 -1.15
C TYR A 145 1.90 -11.25 -1.37
N GLU A 146 1.54 -12.10 -2.35
CA GLU A 146 2.27 -13.33 -2.68
C GLU A 146 2.62 -13.45 -4.17
N ALA A 147 2.31 -12.44 -4.99
CA ALA A 147 2.61 -12.49 -6.41
C ALA A 147 4.11 -12.53 -6.65
N THR A 148 4.56 -13.47 -7.47
CA THR A 148 5.94 -13.55 -7.94
C THR A 148 6.08 -12.98 -9.35
N GLN A 149 5.00 -12.97 -10.12
CA GLN A 149 4.96 -12.47 -11.50
C GLN A 149 3.66 -11.72 -11.74
N ILE A 150 3.77 -10.52 -12.32
CA ILE A 150 2.64 -9.69 -12.74
C ILE A 150 2.90 -9.20 -14.16
N ASP A 151 1.96 -9.44 -15.06
CA ASP A 151 1.98 -8.93 -16.42
C ASP A 151 0.73 -8.08 -16.67
N LEU A 152 0.91 -6.77 -16.84
CA LEU A 152 -0.16 -5.81 -17.09
C LEU A 152 -0.10 -5.32 -18.54
N VAL A 153 -1.10 -5.69 -19.32
CA VAL A 153 -1.27 -5.27 -20.71
C VAL A 153 -2.45 -4.32 -20.90
N ARG A 154 -3.15 -3.95 -19.82
CA ARG A 154 -4.21 -2.93 -19.79
C ARG A 154 -3.81 -1.75 -18.92
N GLU A 155 -4.47 -0.62 -19.13
CA GLU A 155 -4.27 0.55 -18.26
C GLU A 155 -4.71 0.20 -16.83
N PHE A 156 -3.82 0.44 -15.86
CA PHE A 156 -4.02 0.03 -14.48
C PHE A 156 -4.30 1.24 -13.59
N HIS A 157 -5.27 1.13 -12.68
CA HIS A 157 -5.73 2.25 -11.85
C HIS A 157 -5.59 1.92 -10.36
N GLY A 158 -4.77 2.72 -9.68
CA GLY A 158 -4.43 2.54 -8.28
C GLY A 158 -2.96 2.16 -8.10
N SER A 159 -2.49 2.24 -6.85
CA SER A 159 -1.10 1.94 -6.53
C SER A 159 -0.88 0.43 -6.41
N VAL A 160 0.23 -0.06 -6.96
CA VAL A 160 0.64 -1.47 -6.92
C VAL A 160 1.62 -1.68 -5.77
N LEU A 161 1.28 -2.57 -4.84
CA LEU A 161 2.16 -3.06 -3.79
C LEU A 161 2.38 -4.57 -3.99
N ALA A 162 3.52 -4.93 -4.59
CA ALA A 162 3.89 -6.31 -4.88
C ALA A 162 5.39 -6.53 -4.63
N PRO A 163 5.86 -6.40 -3.37
CA PRO A 163 7.29 -6.19 -3.04
C PRO A 163 8.22 -7.37 -3.39
N ILE A 164 7.67 -8.53 -3.74
CA ILE A 164 8.42 -9.72 -4.17
C ILE A 164 8.20 -10.07 -5.64
N ALA A 165 7.34 -9.36 -6.37
CA ALA A 165 6.99 -9.67 -7.74
C ALA A 165 7.98 -9.08 -8.76
N ALA A 166 8.16 -9.81 -9.87
CA ALA A 166 8.59 -9.21 -11.13
C ALA A 166 7.37 -8.69 -11.89
N LEU A 167 7.35 -7.39 -12.22
CA LEU A 167 6.28 -6.74 -12.97
C LEU A 167 6.74 -6.37 -14.38
N SER A 168 5.91 -6.66 -15.37
CA SER A 168 5.96 -6.05 -16.71
C SER A 168 4.71 -5.21 -16.95
N THR A 169 4.88 -4.08 -17.64
CA THR A 169 3.76 -3.30 -18.16
C THR A 169 4.08 -2.69 -19.51
N ILE A 170 3.12 -2.70 -20.43
CA ILE A 170 3.18 -2.01 -21.74
C ILE A 170 2.21 -0.83 -21.83
N THR A 171 1.42 -0.62 -20.78
CA THR A 171 0.37 0.39 -20.65
C THR A 171 0.62 1.24 -19.40
N PRO A 172 -0.04 2.42 -19.29
CA PRO A 172 0.11 3.24 -18.10
C PRO A 172 -0.39 2.55 -16.83
N ILE A 173 0.34 2.75 -15.73
CA ILE A 173 -0.13 2.50 -14.38
C ILE A 173 -0.36 3.87 -13.73
N ASN A 174 -1.61 4.20 -13.45
CA ASN A 174 -1.99 5.43 -12.80
C ASN A 174 -2.02 5.24 -11.28
N GLY A 175 -0.85 5.38 -10.66
CA GLY A 175 -0.60 5.05 -9.26
C GLY A 175 0.89 5.08 -8.93
N SER A 176 1.21 4.70 -7.69
CA SER A 176 2.58 4.37 -7.29
C SER A 176 2.87 2.88 -7.50
N VAL A 177 4.12 2.49 -7.73
CA VAL A 177 4.49 1.07 -7.95
C VAL A 177 5.62 0.67 -7.01
N VAL A 178 5.42 -0.45 -6.31
CA VAL A 178 6.43 -1.12 -5.48
C VAL A 178 6.54 -2.58 -5.91
N VAL A 179 7.68 -2.95 -6.48
CA VAL A 179 7.96 -4.30 -7.01
C VAL A 179 9.42 -4.70 -6.78
N ASN A 180 9.72 -6.00 -6.84
CA ASN A 180 11.10 -6.48 -6.71
C ASN A 180 11.94 -6.21 -7.97
N SER A 181 11.32 -6.32 -9.15
CA SER A 181 11.92 -5.93 -10.43
C SER A 181 10.84 -5.41 -11.37
N PHE A 182 11.22 -4.47 -12.24
CA PHE A 182 10.26 -3.80 -13.11
C PHE A 182 10.78 -3.69 -14.54
N GLN A 183 10.04 -4.28 -15.48
CA GLN A 183 10.15 -3.99 -16.91
C GLN A 183 9.07 -2.97 -17.27
N GLN A 184 9.50 -1.73 -17.49
CA GLN A 184 8.61 -0.61 -17.71
C GLN A 184 8.61 -0.20 -19.20
N ASP A 185 7.66 -0.73 -19.96
CA ASP A 185 7.38 -0.32 -21.34
C ASP A 185 6.17 0.63 -21.44
N GLY A 186 5.52 0.93 -20.30
CA GLY A 186 4.46 1.94 -20.13
C GLY A 186 4.82 3.06 -19.13
N GLU A 187 3.96 4.07 -18.98
CA GLU A 187 4.18 5.17 -18.03
C GLU A 187 3.74 4.81 -16.59
N ILE A 188 4.45 5.33 -15.58
CA ILE A 188 3.90 5.45 -14.22
C ILE A 188 3.39 6.88 -14.06
N HIS A 189 2.08 7.02 -13.87
CA HIS A 189 1.37 8.29 -13.93
C HIS A 189 0.60 8.59 -12.64
N LEU A 190 0.27 9.86 -12.43
CA LEU A 190 -0.48 10.35 -11.28
C LEU A 190 -1.95 9.85 -11.26
N PRO A 191 -2.60 9.89 -10.07
CA PRO A 191 -2.08 10.33 -8.77
C PRO A 191 -1.24 9.26 -8.07
N THR A 192 -0.36 9.69 -7.18
CA THR A 192 0.26 8.79 -6.21
C THR A 192 -0.73 8.47 -5.09
N PHE A 193 -0.46 7.42 -4.32
CA PHE A 193 -1.29 7.08 -3.16
C PHE A 193 -1.33 8.24 -2.14
N ASP A 194 -2.53 8.68 -1.77
CA ASP A 194 -2.82 9.70 -0.76
C ASP A 194 -3.87 9.21 0.27
N GLY A 195 -4.09 7.89 0.31
CA GLY A 195 -4.97 7.28 1.30
C GLY A 195 -4.33 7.22 2.69
N ARG A 196 -5.17 7.17 3.72
CA ARG A 196 -4.74 6.88 5.10
C ARG A 196 -5.07 5.44 5.45
N LEU A 197 -4.01 4.64 5.56
CA LEU A 197 -4.06 3.26 6.03
C LEU A 197 -4.30 3.20 7.55
N PRO A 198 -4.82 2.07 8.07
CA PRO A 198 -4.94 1.88 9.51
C PRO A 198 -3.55 1.95 10.13
N THR A 199 -3.34 2.87 11.07
CA THR A 199 -2.15 2.80 11.93
C THR A 199 -2.37 1.66 12.93
N PRO A 200 -1.39 0.79 13.18
CA PRO A 200 -1.52 -0.19 14.25
C PRO A 200 -1.82 0.57 15.55
N GLN A 201 -2.99 0.34 16.15
CA GLN A 201 -3.29 0.87 17.48
C GLN A 201 -2.33 0.22 18.46
N ILE A 202 -1.40 0.98 19.02
CA ILE A 202 -0.62 0.53 20.18
C ILE A 202 -1.60 0.50 21.37
N THR A 203 -2.20 -0.65 21.66
CA THR A 203 -3.15 -0.82 22.76
C THR A 203 -2.50 -1.23 24.08
N THR A 204 -1.18 -1.07 24.23
CA THR A 204 -0.50 -1.32 25.51
C THR A 204 0.29 -0.11 25.95
N PHE A 205 -0.33 0.76 26.74
CA PHE A 205 0.44 1.50 27.74
C PHE A 205 0.92 0.47 28.75
N VAL A 206 2.15 -0.02 28.61
CA VAL A 206 2.81 -0.65 29.75
C VAL A 206 3.02 0.48 30.73
N SER A 207 2.35 0.46 31.88
CA SER A 207 2.71 1.35 32.96
C SER A 207 4.16 1.07 33.30
N VAL A 208 5.05 2.00 32.95
CA VAL A 208 6.40 1.99 33.47
C VAL A 208 6.23 2.13 34.96
N SER A 209 6.60 1.10 35.73
CA SER A 209 6.72 1.25 37.17
C SER A 209 7.67 2.41 37.41
N GLU A 210 7.17 3.47 38.03
CA GLU A 210 8.01 4.59 38.40
C GLU A 210 9.20 4.01 39.20
N PRO A 211 10.43 4.48 38.96
CA PRO A 211 11.55 4.11 39.80
C PRO A 211 11.14 4.29 41.27
N PRO A 212 11.60 3.46 42.21
CA PRO A 212 11.28 3.60 43.63
C PRO A 212 11.94 4.87 44.19
N THR A 213 11.45 6.04 43.78
CA THR A 213 11.86 7.37 44.25
C THR A 213 11.58 7.48 45.74
N MET A 214 10.55 6.78 46.24
CA MET A 214 10.28 6.60 47.67
C MET A 214 11.44 5.94 48.43
N ALA A 215 12.14 4.97 47.84
CA ALA A 215 13.33 4.39 48.48
C ALA A 215 14.49 5.41 48.54
N LEU A 216 14.62 6.25 47.52
CA LEU A 216 15.63 7.32 47.49
C LEU A 216 15.32 8.42 48.53
N PHE A 217 14.08 8.87 48.64
CA PHE A 217 13.68 9.88 49.64
C PHE A 217 13.77 9.35 51.08
N VAL A 218 13.42 8.09 51.34
CA VAL A 218 13.56 7.46 52.66
C VAL A 218 15.03 7.30 53.05
N SER A 219 15.89 6.89 52.11
CA SER A 219 17.34 6.77 52.37
C SER A 219 18.00 8.11 52.73
N LEU A 220 17.62 9.20 52.05
CA LEU A 220 18.10 10.56 52.36
C LEU A 220 17.60 11.06 53.72
N LEU A 221 16.35 10.74 54.08
CA LEU A 221 15.79 11.10 55.37
C LEU A 221 16.48 10.35 56.52
N VAL A 222 16.76 9.05 56.35
CA VAL A 222 17.50 8.24 57.34
C VAL A 222 18.93 8.76 57.52
N LEU A 223 19.64 9.09 56.42
CA LEU A 223 20.98 9.69 56.47
C LEU A 223 20.98 11.05 57.19
N PHE A 224 19.97 11.89 56.94
CA PHE A 224 19.84 13.19 57.60
C PHE A 224 19.54 13.06 59.11
N LEU A 225 18.70 12.08 59.49
CA LEU A 225 18.37 11.81 60.89
C LEU A 225 19.54 11.16 61.66
N MET A 226 20.33 10.31 61.00
CA MET A 226 21.55 9.74 61.59
C MET A 226 22.62 10.82 61.85
N ARG A 227 22.72 11.82 60.98
CA ARG A 227 23.67 12.94 61.14
C ARG A 227 23.34 13.87 62.31
N ARG A 228 22.13 13.79 62.87
CA ARG A 228 21.68 14.57 64.05
C ARG A 228 21.91 13.89 65.40
N ARG A 229 22.41 12.65 65.44
CA ARG A 229 22.69 11.91 66.69
C ARG A 229 24.16 11.86 67.09
N VAL A 230 25.02 12.63 66.43
CA VAL A 230 26.41 12.83 66.83
C VAL A 230 26.62 14.33 66.98
N PHE A 231 26.06 14.91 68.04
CA PHE A 231 26.50 16.11 68.79
C PHE A 231 25.62 16.24 70.03
#